data_AF-A0A7S2C5E8-F1
#
_entry.id   AF-A0A7S2C5E8-F1
#
_cell.length_a   1.000
_cell.length_b   1.000
_cell.length_c   1.000
_cell.angle_alpha   90.00
_cell.angle_beta   90.00
_cell.angle_gamma   90.00
#
_symmetry.space_group_name_H-M   'P 1'
#
loop_
_entity.id
_entity.type
_entity.pdbx_description
1 polymer ?
#
loop_
_entity_poly.entity_id
_entity_poly.type
_entity_poly.pdbx_seq_one_letter_code
_entity_poly.pdbx_strand_id
1 'polypeptide(L)'
;PSIGGPRTRHMLHPGDVFRTSVEAKGQDGVLYLKLADGRGWVFQKKPAVGVLCYRHQEDAPGTYIVTHDMAAVTSTVALGRDEDVIGRVGFGDVLKVVETVFSEERIRGRILRPEGWISLVNMETGKRWAAKRRS
;
A
#
# COMPACT_ATOMS: atom_id res chain seq x y z
N PRO A 1 -22.69 -11.98 7.69
CA PRO A 1 -22.56 -11.37 6.34
C PRO A 1 -22.50 -12.47 5.27
N SER A 2 -23.17 -12.26 4.14
CA SER A 2 -23.10 -13.14 2.97
C SER A 2 -23.08 -12.28 1.71
N ILE A 3 -22.59 -12.84 0.60
CA ILE A 3 -22.41 -12.13 -0.67
C ILE A 3 -23.73 -11.60 -1.26
N GLY A 4 -24.86 -12.19 -0.85
CA GLY A 4 -26.23 -11.79 -1.22
C GLY A 4 -26.94 -10.92 -0.18
N GLY A 5 -26.23 -10.34 0.79
CA GLY A 5 -26.84 -9.45 1.78
C GLY A 5 -27.52 -8.21 1.16
N PRO A 6 -28.43 -7.54 1.89
CA PRO A 6 -29.15 -6.39 1.39
C PRO A 6 -28.18 -5.29 0.93
N ARG A 7 -28.36 -4.81 -0.30
CA ARG A 7 -27.52 -3.75 -0.89
C ARG A 7 -27.96 -2.40 -0.35
N THR A 8 -26.99 -1.61 0.07
CA THR A 8 -27.19 -0.19 0.37
C THR A 8 -27.23 0.62 -0.93
N ARG A 9 -27.83 1.81 -0.92
CA ARG A 9 -27.79 2.74 -2.08
C ARG A 9 -26.41 3.37 -2.31
N HIS A 10 -25.49 3.20 -1.35
CA HIS A 10 -24.13 3.73 -1.44
C HIS A 10 -23.23 2.84 -2.30
N MET A 11 -22.48 3.47 -3.21
CA MET A 11 -21.56 2.80 -4.12
C MET A 11 -20.13 3.32 -3.87
N LEU A 12 -19.15 2.41 -3.96
CA LEU A 12 -17.73 2.75 -4.04
C LEU A 12 -17.28 2.59 -5.48
N HIS A 13 -16.43 3.50 -5.94
CA HIS A 13 -15.84 3.49 -7.26
C HIS A 13 -14.40 2.97 -7.18
N PRO A 14 -13.86 2.39 -8.27
CA PRO A 14 -12.44 2.11 -8.37
C PRO A 14 -11.60 3.35 -8.02
N GLY A 15 -10.65 3.21 -7.11
CA GLY A 15 -9.82 4.32 -6.61
C GLY A 15 -10.27 4.91 -5.28
N ASP A 16 -11.51 4.66 -4.83
CA ASP A 16 -11.98 5.15 -3.53
C ASP A 16 -11.17 4.53 -2.39
N VAL A 17 -10.60 5.39 -1.53
CA VAL A 17 -10.00 4.98 -0.26
C VAL A 17 -11.04 5.09 0.83
N PHE A 18 -11.30 3.98 1.53
CA PHE A 18 -12.26 3.93 2.63
C PHE A 18 -11.65 3.31 3.88
N ARG A 19 -12.12 3.74 5.05
CA ARG A 19 -11.73 3.14 6.33
C ARG A 19 -12.67 2.00 6.69
N THR A 20 -12.10 0.94 7.23
CA THR A 20 -12.85 -0.21 7.73
C THR A 20 -12.86 -0.19 9.26
N SER A 21 -14.01 -0.48 9.86
CA SER A 21 -14.16 -0.61 11.31
C SER A 21 -14.07 -2.06 11.78
N VAL A 22 -14.50 -3.00 10.93
CA VAL A 22 -14.55 -4.43 11.27
C VAL A 22 -14.17 -5.24 10.04
N GLU A 23 -13.38 -6.29 10.27
CA GLU A 23 -13.08 -7.32 9.27
C GLU A 23 -13.65 -8.66 9.73
N ALA A 24 -14.40 -9.33 8.85
CA ALA A 24 -15.02 -10.60 9.16
C ALA A 24 -14.85 -11.57 7.98
N LYS A 25 -14.29 -12.76 8.23
CA LYS A 25 -14.22 -13.81 7.22
C LYS A 25 -15.55 -14.56 7.17
N GLY A 26 -16.20 -14.59 6.01
CA GLY A 26 -17.42 -15.35 5.80
C GLY A 26 -17.14 -16.85 5.69
N GLN A 27 -18.20 -17.67 5.85
CA GLN A 27 -18.14 -19.11 5.63
C GLN A 27 -17.76 -19.48 4.18
N ASP A 28 -18.00 -18.56 3.24
CA ASP A 28 -17.59 -18.62 1.84
C ASP A 28 -16.10 -18.31 1.60
N GLY A 29 -15.33 -18.04 2.65
CA GLY A 29 -13.92 -17.67 2.56
C GLY A 29 -13.66 -16.27 1.99
N VAL A 30 -14.70 -15.45 1.85
CA VAL A 30 -14.59 -14.04 1.45
C VAL A 30 -14.34 -13.18 2.69
N LEU A 31 -13.45 -12.19 2.57
CA LEU A 31 -13.25 -11.19 3.60
C LEU A 31 -14.26 -10.06 3.43
N TYR A 32 -15.10 -9.86 4.44
CA TYR A 32 -16.07 -8.78 4.53
C TYR A 32 -15.50 -7.64 5.36
N LEU A 33 -15.67 -6.42 4.89
CA LEU A 33 -15.11 -5.19 5.45
C LEU A 33 -16.27 -4.23 5.78
N LYS A 34 -16.48 -3.93 7.06
CA LYS A 34 -17.49 -2.95 7.48
C LYS A 34 -16.93 -1.56 7.31
N LEU A 35 -17.60 -0.70 6.55
CA LEU A 35 -17.20 0.69 6.38
C LEU A 35 -17.32 1.43 7.72
N ALA A 36 -16.28 2.18 8.09
CA ALA A 36 -16.22 2.89 9.36
C ALA A 36 -17.23 4.05 9.46
N ASP A 37 -17.67 4.57 8.31
CA ASP A 37 -18.69 5.61 8.19
C ASP A 37 -20.14 5.09 8.34
N GLY A 38 -20.32 3.79 8.56
CA GLY A 38 -21.64 3.18 8.76
C GLY A 38 -22.42 2.88 7.48
N ARG A 39 -21.86 3.13 6.28
CA ARG A 39 -22.56 2.89 5.00
C ARG A 39 -22.82 1.42 4.65
N GLY A 40 -22.25 0.48 5.41
CA GLY A 40 -22.51 -0.95 5.27
C GLY A 40 -21.25 -1.81 5.20
N TRP A 41 -21.35 -2.93 4.47
CA TRP A 41 -20.26 -3.88 4.29
C TRP A 41 -19.88 -3.99 2.82
N VAL A 42 -18.58 -4.13 2.57
CA VAL A 42 -18.03 -4.48 1.25
C VAL A 42 -17.24 -5.78 1.36
N PHE A 43 -16.85 -6.36 0.23
CA PHE A 43 -16.08 -7.60 0.19
C PHE A 43 -14.76 -7.38 -0.55
N GLN A 44 -13.70 -7.96 -0.02
CA GLN A 44 -12.34 -7.86 -0.57
C GLN A 44 -12.26 -8.49 -1.97
N LYS A 45 -12.96 -9.61 -2.16
CA LYS A 45 -12.99 -10.38 -3.40
C LYS A 45 -14.39 -10.89 -3.68
N LYS A 46 -14.73 -11.08 -4.95
CA LYS A 46 -15.96 -11.73 -5.38
C LYS A 46 -15.60 -12.94 -6.26
N PRO A 47 -16.14 -14.14 -5.98
CA PRO A 47 -16.07 -15.25 -6.93
C PRO A 47 -16.55 -14.79 -8.31
N ALA A 48 -15.81 -15.19 -9.36
CA ALA A 48 -15.98 -14.80 -10.78
C ALA A 48 -15.55 -13.37 -11.21
N VAL A 49 -15.41 -12.40 -10.30
CA VAL A 49 -14.96 -11.03 -10.67
C VAL A 49 -13.51 -10.77 -10.24
N GLY A 50 -13.04 -11.44 -9.18
CA GLY A 50 -11.68 -11.27 -8.67
C GLY A 50 -11.60 -10.35 -7.45
N VAL A 51 -10.44 -9.73 -7.24
CA VAL A 51 -10.18 -8.79 -6.14
C VAL A 51 -10.87 -7.46 -6.44
N LEU A 52 -11.69 -6.97 -5.51
CA LEU A 52 -12.42 -5.70 -5.65
C LEU A 52 -11.79 -4.56 -4.87
N CYS A 53 -11.13 -4.88 -3.76
CA CYS A 53 -10.31 -3.93 -3.03
C CYS A 53 -9.15 -4.65 -2.37
N TYR A 54 -8.05 -3.92 -2.21
CA TYR A 54 -6.90 -4.35 -1.44
C TYR A 54 -6.76 -3.45 -0.22
N ARG A 55 -6.11 -3.96 0.83
CA ARG A 55 -5.81 -3.12 1.98
C ARG A 55 -4.87 -2.02 1.53
N HIS A 56 -5.35 -0.79 1.54
CA HIS A 56 -4.51 0.39 1.42
C HIS A 56 -3.63 0.44 2.67
N GLN A 57 -2.35 0.11 2.53
CA GLN A 57 -1.38 0.37 3.58
C GLN A 57 -1.02 1.84 3.46
N GLU A 58 -1.39 2.62 4.48
CA GLU A 58 -0.87 3.97 4.62
C GLU A 58 0.64 3.81 4.87
N ASP A 59 1.42 4.09 3.83
CA ASP A 59 2.87 4.14 3.97
C ASP A 59 3.18 5.26 4.95
N ALA A 60 3.92 4.90 6.00
CA ALA A 60 4.20 5.74 7.15
C ALA A 60 5.49 5.25 7.80
N PRO A 61 6.15 6.04 8.65
CA PRO A 61 7.37 5.63 9.33
C PRO A 61 7.27 4.24 9.96
N GLY A 62 8.35 3.47 9.88
CA GLY A 62 8.36 2.08 10.29
C GLY A 62 9.49 1.26 9.67
N THR A 63 9.42 -0.05 9.88
CA THR A 63 10.37 -0.99 9.29
C THR A 63 9.79 -1.53 7.99
N TYR A 64 10.60 -1.56 6.95
CA TYR A 64 10.24 -2.00 5.61
C TYR A 64 11.19 -3.11 5.16
N ILE A 65 10.70 -4.00 4.31
CA ILE A 65 11.50 -5.00 3.60
C ILE A 65 11.47 -4.65 2.12
N VAL A 66 12.64 -4.53 1.50
CA VAL A 66 12.78 -4.29 0.07
C VAL A 66 12.29 -5.51 -0.70
N THR A 67 11.44 -5.30 -1.70
CA THR A 67 10.77 -6.37 -2.46
C THR A 67 11.26 -6.48 -3.90
N HIS A 68 12.21 -5.63 -4.31
CA HIS A 68 12.83 -5.66 -5.63
C HIS A 68 14.34 -5.44 -5.52
N ASP A 69 15.10 -6.09 -6.38
CA ASP A 69 16.54 -5.87 -6.42
C ASP A 69 16.90 -4.53 -7.07
N MET A 70 18.09 -4.00 -6.72
CA MET A 70 18.66 -2.77 -7.27
C MET A 70 17.78 -1.52 -7.11
N ALA A 71 16.97 -1.44 -6.05
CA ALA A 71 16.13 -0.29 -5.78
C ALA A 71 17.01 0.93 -5.45
N ALA A 72 16.85 2.01 -6.24
CA ALA A 72 17.67 3.20 -6.12
C ALA A 72 17.35 3.99 -4.85
N VAL A 73 18.40 4.40 -4.14
CA VAL A 73 18.37 5.39 -3.07
C VAL A 73 18.94 6.69 -3.63
N THR A 74 18.20 7.78 -3.52
CA THR A 74 18.61 9.10 -4.01
C THR A 74 18.86 10.09 -2.88
N SER A 75 19.71 11.07 -3.14
CA SER A 75 20.01 12.15 -2.18
C SER A 75 18.81 13.08 -1.94
N THR A 76 17.92 13.22 -2.92
CA THR A 76 16.74 14.09 -2.87
C THR A 76 15.43 13.32 -2.96
N VAL A 77 14.33 13.98 -2.60
CA VAL A 77 12.97 13.41 -2.64
C VAL A 77 12.49 13.14 -4.07
N ALA A 78 12.88 13.97 -5.04
CA ALA A 78 12.47 13.87 -6.43
C ALA A 78 12.87 12.51 -7.02
N LEU A 79 12.18 12.05 -8.08
CA LEU A 79 12.67 10.92 -8.86
C LEU A 79 13.90 11.40 -9.62
N GLY A 80 15.04 11.29 -8.96
CA GLY A 80 16.29 11.79 -9.46
C GLY A 80 16.67 11.16 -10.80
N ARG A 81 17.53 11.88 -11.53
CA ARG A 81 18.26 11.32 -12.67
C ARG A 81 19.24 10.27 -12.14
N ASP A 82 19.85 9.47 -13.01
CA ASP A 82 20.85 8.47 -12.58
C ASP A 82 21.98 9.10 -11.74
N GLU A 83 22.27 10.38 -11.94
CA GLU A 83 23.22 11.20 -11.17
C GLU A 83 22.86 11.37 -9.69
N ASP A 84 21.58 11.31 -9.32
CA ASP A 84 21.11 11.51 -7.94
C ASP A 84 21.15 10.21 -7.12
N VAL A 85 21.45 9.07 -7.75
CA VAL A 85 21.51 7.75 -7.11
C VAL A 85 22.78 7.64 -6.30
N ILE A 86 22.64 7.70 -4.98
CA ILE A 86 23.76 7.60 -4.02
C ILE A 86 24.00 6.17 -3.53
N GLY A 87 23.10 5.25 -3.87
CA GLY A 87 23.20 3.85 -3.49
C GLY A 87 22.05 3.03 -4.02
N ARG A 88 22.16 1.71 -3.83
CA ARG A 88 21.10 0.75 -4.16
C ARG A 88 20.95 -0.23 -3.03
N VAL A 89 19.71 -0.67 -2.83
CA VAL A 89 19.36 -1.70 -1.86
C VAL A 89 18.73 -2.88 -2.59
N GLY A 90 19.00 -4.08 -2.07
CA GLY A 90 18.64 -5.34 -2.69
C GLY A 90 17.37 -5.94 -2.11
N PHE A 91 16.86 -6.95 -2.80
CA PHE A 91 15.73 -7.74 -2.31
C PHE A 91 16.02 -8.31 -0.91
N GLY A 92 15.06 -8.16 0.01
CA GLY A 92 15.17 -8.65 1.38
C GLY A 92 15.83 -7.67 2.37
N ASP A 93 16.45 -6.58 1.89
CA ASP A 93 17.03 -5.57 2.76
C ASP A 93 15.98 -4.97 3.70
N VAL A 94 16.36 -4.82 4.96
CA VAL A 94 15.48 -4.25 5.99
C VAL A 94 15.83 -2.77 6.18
N LEU A 95 14.86 -1.91 5.87
CA LEU A 95 15.03 -0.47 5.94
C LEU A 95 14.22 0.12 7.10
N LYS A 96 14.83 1.08 7.81
CA LYS A 96 14.09 1.95 8.72
C LYS A 96 13.67 3.19 7.95
N VAL A 97 12.39 3.28 7.62
CA VAL A 97 11.77 4.46 7.03
C VAL A 97 11.36 5.40 8.17
N VAL A 98 11.84 6.64 8.12
CA VAL A 98 11.59 7.66 9.16
C VAL A 98 10.60 8.73 8.73
N GLU A 99 10.37 8.88 7.43
CA GLU A 99 9.48 9.86 6.84
C GLU A 99 8.92 9.33 5.53
N THR A 100 7.68 9.68 5.19
CA THR A 100 7.04 9.30 3.93
C THR A 100 6.38 10.50 3.28
N VAL A 101 6.59 10.69 1.98
CA VAL A 101 6.03 11.81 1.21
C VAL A 101 5.54 11.34 -0.15
N PHE A 102 4.48 11.97 -0.67
CA PHE A 102 4.05 11.75 -2.04
C PHE A 102 4.81 12.69 -2.98
N SER A 103 5.47 12.14 -4.00
CA SER A 103 6.24 12.88 -5.00
C SER A 103 6.22 12.12 -6.32
N GLU A 104 5.83 12.81 -7.39
CA GLU A 104 5.86 12.29 -8.77
C GLU A 104 5.22 10.89 -8.86
N GLU A 105 3.97 10.79 -8.39
CA GLU A 105 3.16 9.56 -8.40
C GLU A 105 3.66 8.44 -7.50
N ARG A 106 4.75 8.63 -6.77
CA ARG A 106 5.28 7.65 -5.83
C ARG A 106 5.14 8.11 -4.40
N ILE A 107 4.91 7.16 -3.50
CA ILE A 107 5.26 7.38 -2.11
C ILE A 107 6.76 7.11 -1.98
N ARG A 108 7.48 8.11 -1.49
CA ARG A 108 8.91 8.09 -1.20
C ARG A 108 9.08 7.91 0.31
N GLY A 109 10.08 7.12 0.71
CA GLY A 109 10.45 6.90 2.10
C GLY A 109 11.85 7.39 2.37
N ARG A 110 12.03 8.26 3.37
CA ARG A 110 13.37 8.62 3.86
C ARG A 110 13.89 7.50 4.74
N ILE A 111 15.10 7.03 4.46
CA ILE A 111 15.79 5.97 5.19
C ILE A 111 17.07 6.49 5.84
N LEU A 112 17.48 5.85 6.94
CA LEU A 112 18.67 6.28 7.69
C LEU A 112 19.97 5.68 7.16
N ARG A 113 19.91 4.51 6.51
CA ARG A 113 21.10 3.78 6.02
C ARG A 113 20.79 3.01 4.72
N PRO A 114 21.47 3.34 3.61
CA PRO A 114 22.16 4.62 3.40
C PRO A 114 21.20 5.80 3.64
N GLU A 115 21.68 6.94 4.15
CA GLU A 115 20.81 8.10 4.35
C GLU A 115 20.34 8.60 2.98
N GLY A 116 19.02 8.63 2.75
CA GLY A 116 18.46 9.07 1.48
C GLY A 116 17.00 8.68 1.31
N TRP A 117 16.52 8.76 0.08
CA TRP A 117 15.14 8.49 -0.29
C TRP A 117 15.01 7.29 -1.20
N ILE A 118 14.11 6.37 -0.87
CA ILE A 118 13.74 5.23 -1.70
C ILE A 118 12.28 5.36 -2.14
N SER A 119 11.94 4.82 -3.32
CA SER A 119 10.53 4.62 -3.67
C SER A 119 9.95 3.51 -2.78
N LEU A 120 8.74 3.69 -2.24
CA LEU A 120 8.01 2.62 -1.53
C LEU A 120 7.00 1.98 -2.48
N VAL A 121 6.16 2.80 -3.11
CA VAL A 121 5.13 2.39 -4.05
C VAL A 121 4.90 3.47 -5.11
N ASN A 122 4.61 3.06 -6.35
CA ASN A 122 4.03 3.93 -7.37
C ASN A 122 2.50 3.80 -7.28
N MET A 123 1.81 4.93 -7.09
CA MET A 123 0.38 4.99 -6.81
C MET A 123 -0.50 4.78 -8.04
N GLU A 124 0.05 4.97 -9.25
CA GLU A 124 -0.65 4.72 -10.50
C GLU A 124 -0.69 3.22 -10.83
N THR A 125 0.47 2.57 -10.76
CA THR A 125 0.66 1.17 -11.18
C THR A 125 0.53 0.18 -10.02
N GLY A 126 0.61 0.64 -8.77
CA GLY A 126 0.68 -0.20 -7.58
C GLY A 126 2.02 -0.93 -7.39
N LYS A 127 3.02 -0.69 -8.25
CA LYS A 127 4.35 -1.31 -8.14
C LYS A 127 5.02 -0.90 -6.83
N ARG A 128 5.45 -1.89 -6.04
CA ARG A 128 6.16 -1.68 -4.77
C ARG A 128 7.63 -2.05 -4.86
N TRP A 129 8.50 -1.17 -4.35
CA TRP A 129 9.92 -1.44 -4.13
C TRP A 129 10.19 -1.90 -2.69
N ALA A 130 9.33 -1.52 -1.74
CA ALA A 130 9.41 -1.99 -0.37
C ALA A 130 8.02 -2.19 0.23
N ALA A 131 7.89 -3.14 1.15
CA ALA A 131 6.66 -3.43 1.87
C ALA A 131 6.88 -3.20 3.38
N LYS A 132 5.93 -2.53 4.03
CA LYS A 132 6.00 -2.31 5.47
C LYS A 132 5.96 -3.65 6.18
N ARG A 133 6.96 -3.92 7.03
CA ARG A 133 6.98 -5.10 7.89
C ARG A 133 5.89 -4.93 8.93
N ARG A 134 4.94 -5.86 8.97
CA ARG A 134 3.93 -5.91 10.02
C ARG A 134 4.64 -6.27 11.33
N SER A 135 4.42 -5.45 12.36
CA SER A 135 4.75 -5.74 13.75
C SER A 135 3.84 -6.83 14.29
#